data_AF-A0A948KV95-F1
#
_entry.id   AF-A0A948KV95-F1
#
_cell.length_a   1.000
_cell.length_b   1.000
_cell.length_c   1.000
_cell.angle_alpha   90.00
_cell.angle_beta   90.00
_cell.angle_gamma   90.00
#
_symmetry.space_group_name_H-M   'P 1'
#
loop_
_entity.id
_entity.type
_entity.pdbx_description
1 polymer ?
#
loop_
_entity_poly.entity_id
_entity_poly.type
_entity_poly.pdbx_seq_one_letter_code
_entity_poly.pdbx_strand_id
1 'polypeptide(L)' 'MYEDTEKFVDLDFEQRVRQRAYDLWEKDGRQGGRETDYWFEALRMELDSRERPDAEA' A
#
# COMPACT_ATOMS: atom_id res chain seq x y z
N MET A 1 -11.75 -26.07 -1.89
CA MET A 1 -10.30 -25.98 -1.59
C MET A 1 -9.96 -24.50 -1.68
N TYR A 2 -9.87 -23.80 -0.54
CA TYR A 2 -9.58 -22.36 -0.38
C TYR A 2 -9.95 -21.42 -1.56
N GLU A 3 -11.22 -21.41 -1.96
CA GLU A 3 -11.73 -20.44 -2.95
C GLU A 3 -12.14 -19.11 -2.29
N ASP A 4 -12.15 -19.03 -0.96
CA ASP A 4 -12.65 -17.87 -0.21
C ASP A 4 -11.55 -17.09 0.54
N THR A 5 -10.28 -17.46 0.42
CA THR A 5 -9.17 -16.68 1.03
C THR A 5 -8.90 -15.36 0.30
N GLU A 6 -9.43 -15.19 -0.92
CA GLU A 6 -9.36 -13.92 -1.67
C GLU A 6 -10.06 -12.76 -0.94
N LYS A 7 -10.97 -13.05 -0.01
CA LYS A 7 -11.73 -12.04 0.74
C LYS A 7 -11.10 -11.63 2.07
N PHE A 8 -10.17 -12.42 2.60
CA PHE A 8 -9.63 -12.23 3.96
C PHE A 8 -8.36 -11.37 4.01
N VAL A 9 -7.74 -11.13 2.86
CA VAL A 9 -6.67 -10.14 2.71
C VAL A 9 -6.99 -9.46 1.39
N ASP A 10 -7.26 -8.16 1.38
CA ASP A 10 -7.36 -7.42 0.13
C ASP A 10 -6.00 -7.50 -0.59
N LEU A 11 -5.79 -8.54 -1.38
CA LEU A 11 -4.53 -8.77 -2.08
C LEU A 11 -4.24 -7.59 -3.01
N ASP A 12 -5.27 -7.05 -3.66
CA ASP A 12 -5.14 -5.84 -4.47
C ASP A 12 -4.69 -4.63 -3.65
N PHE A 13 -5.14 -4.51 -2.40
CA PHE A 13 -4.71 -3.42 -1.51
C PHE A 13 -3.26 -3.61 -1.08
N GLU A 14 -2.88 -4.80 -0.64
CA GLU A 14 -1.50 -5.11 -0.25
C GLU A 14 -0.54 -4.88 -1.43
N GLN A 15 -0.94 -5.26 -2.64
CA GLN A 15 -0.16 -5.04 -3.85
C GLN A 15 0.03 -3.55 -4.16
N ARG A 16 -1.00 -2.72 -3.98
CA ARG A 16 -0.88 -1.26 -4.12
C ARG A 16 0.04 -0.65 -3.07
N VAL A 17 -0.10 -1.06 -1.81
CA VAL A 17 0.80 -0.63 -0.71
C VAL A 17 2.24 -0.98 -1.04
N ARG A 18 2.49 -2.21 -1.52
CA ARG A 18 3.83 -2.66 -1.90
C ARG A 18 4.43 -1.85 -3.03
N GLN A 19 3.66 -1.62 -4.09
CA GLN A 19 4.14 -0.83 -5.23
C GLN A 19 4.47 0.59 -4.78
N ARG A 20 3.61 1.21 -3.99
CA ARG A 20 3.81 2.56 -3.46
C ARG A 20 5.03 2.65 -2.55
N ALA A 21 5.23 1.67 -1.67
CA ALA A 21 6.40 1.61 -0.80
C ALA A 21 7.69 1.51 -1.62
N TYR A 22 7.70 0.67 -2.66
CA TYR A 22 8.83 0.54 -3.57
C TYR A 22 9.13 1.84 -4.31
N ASP A 23 8.09 2.52 -4.83
CA ASP A 23 8.25 3.79 -5.54
C ASP A 23 8.83 4.89 -4.62
N LEU A 24 8.38 4.96 -3.37
CA LEU A 24 8.89 5.90 -2.36
C LEU A 24 10.36 5.60 -2.01
N TRP A 25 10.68 4.33 -1.77
CA TRP A 25 12.04 3.89 -1.46
C TRP A 25 13.00 4.14 -2.63
N GLU A 26 12.57 3.88 -3.87
CA GLU A 26 13.37 4.14 -5.07
C GLU A 26 13.62 5.64 -5.27
N LYS A 27 12.59 6.49 -5.07
CA LYS A 27 12.71 7.95 -5.16
C LYS A 27 13.66 8.54 -4.11
N ASP A 28 13.68 7.97 -2.91
CA ASP A 28 14.57 8.41 -1.82
C ASP A 28 15.98 7.78 -1.90
N GLY A 29 16.34 7.19 -3.05
CA GLY A 29 17.69 6.71 -3.32
C GLY A 29 18.02 5.34 -2.71
N ARG A 30 16.99 4.53 -2.40
CA ARG A 30 17.14 3.16 -1.88
C ARG A 30 17.92 3.12 -0.56
N GLN A 31 17.62 4.05 0.34
CA GLN A 31 18.22 4.07 1.68
C GLN A 31 17.86 2.78 2.43
N GLY A 32 18.88 1.98 2.72
CA GLY A 32 18.73 0.73 3.46
C GLY A 32 18.43 0.98 4.94
N GLY A 33 17.62 0.12 5.54
CA GLY A 33 17.21 0.20 6.95
C GLY A 33 15.97 1.06 7.22
N ARG A 34 15.34 1.62 6.17
CA ARG A 34 14.09 2.38 6.25
C ARG A 34 12.95 1.77 5.43
N GLU A 35 13.13 0.55 4.93
CA GLU A 35 12.15 -0.15 4.09
C GLU A 35 10.79 -0.25 4.78
N THR A 36 10.79 -0.50 6.10
CA THR A 36 9.59 -0.56 6.93
C THR A 36 8.91 0.81 7.04
N ASP A 37 9.67 1.90 7.11
CA ASP A 37 9.10 3.26 7.18
C ASP A 37 8.34 3.60 5.88
N TYR A 38 8.92 3.29 4.71
CA TYR A 38 8.24 3.48 3.42
C TYR A 38 7.02 2.57 3.28
N TRP A 39 7.05 1.37 3.85
CA TRP A 39 5.89 0.50 3.89
C TRP A 39 4.73 1.10 4.71
N PHE A 40 5.02 1.63 5.91
CA PHE A 40 3.99 2.28 6.73
C PHE A 40 3.47 3.57 6.11
N GLU A 41 4.33 4.35 5.46
CA GLU A 41 3.92 5.55 4.73
C GLU A 41 3.00 5.20 3.56
N ALA A 42 3.37 4.21 2.76
CA ALA A 42 2.54 3.70 1.67
C ALA A 42 1.20 3.14 2.18
N LEU A 43 1.20 2.40 3.28
CA LEU A 43 -0.02 1.89 3.90
C LEU A 43 -0.96 3.03 4.30
N ARG A 44 -0.42 4.09 4.90
CA ARG A 44 -1.19 5.28 5.27
C ARG A 44 -1.78 5.98 4.05
N MET A 45 -1.02 6.11 2.95
CA MET A 45 -1.50 6.73 1.72
C MET A 45 -2.64 5.94 1.06
N GLU A 46 -2.54 4.60 1.03
CA GLU A 46 -3.58 3.75 0.46
C GLU A 46 -4.83 3.68 1.36
N LEU A 47 -4.67 3.75 2.69
CA LEU A 47 -5.80 3.88 3.62
C LEU A 47 -6.52 5.22 3.44
N ASP A 48 -5.79 6.34 3.38
CA ASP A 48 -6.39 7.67 3.15
C ASP A 48 -7.14 7.73 1.80
N SER A 49 -6.58 7.09 0.77
CA SER A 49 -7.22 6.97 -0.55
C SER A 49 -8.48 6.10 -0.54
N ARG A 50 -8.59 5.13 0.38
CA ARG A 50 -9.81 4.35 0.61
C ARG A 50 -10.85 5.10 1.42
N GLU A 51 -10.41 5.90 2.39
CA GLU A 51 -11.26 6.66 3.32
C GLU A 51 -11.79 7.96 2.74
N ARG A 52 -11.21 8.47 1.64
CA ARG A 52 -11.92 9.37 0.72
C ARG A 52 -12.72 8.52 -0.27
N PRO A 53 -14.00 8.18 -0.01
CA PRO A 53 -14.89 7.97 -1.14
C PRO A 53 -14.86 9.28 -1.92
N ASP A 54 -14.68 9.21 -3.23
CA ASP A 54 -14.83 10.34 -4.14
C ASP A 54 -15.80 11.37 -3.55
N ALA A 55 -15.23 12.50 -3.14
CA ALA A 55 -15.99 13.71 -2.94
C ALA A 55 -16.56 14.04 -4.33
N GLU A 56 -17.80 13.59 -4.53
CA GLU A 56 -18.79 14.05 -5.49
C GLU A 56 -18.30 15.23 -6.36
N ALA A 57 -18.04 14.95 -7.65
CA ALA A 57 -17.82 15.95 -8.68
C ALA A 57 -18.36 15.46 -10.03
#